data_AF-A0A848HHJ0-F1
#
_entry.id   AF-A0A848HHJ0-F1
#
_cell.length_a   1.000
_cell.length_b   1.000
_cell.length_c   1.000
_cell.angle_alpha   90.00
_cell.angle_beta   90.00
_cell.angle_gamma   90.00
#
_symmetry.space_group_name_H-M   'P 1'
#
loop_
_entity.id
_entity.type
_entity.pdbx_description
1 polymer ?
#
loop_
_entity_poly.entity_id
_entity_poly.type
_entity_poly.pdbx_seq_one_letter_code
_entity_poly.pdbx_strand_id
1 'polypeptide(L)' 'MDIIVNLIVYLVILGLIWWLVTLLPLPAPIAGIVRVLFIILLIMIALAVFGIIPGSYLPRLNL' A
#
# COMPACT_ATOMS: atom_id res chain seq x y z
N MET A 1 -20.83 -2.51 0.06
CA MET A 1 -20.21 -2.04 1.33
C MET A 1 -18.80 -2.61 1.48
N ASP A 2 -18.48 -3.73 0.82
CA ASP A 2 -17.23 -4.46 1.02
C ASP A 2 -16.01 -3.84 0.34
N ILE A 3 -16.14 -3.29 -0.87
CA ILE A 3 -14.98 -2.74 -1.62
C ILE A 3 -14.42 -1.45 -1.00
N ILE A 4 -15.29 -0.52 -0.60
CA ILE A 4 -14.86 0.75 -0.01
C ILE A 4 -14.22 0.50 1.35
N VAL A 5 -14.81 -0.38 2.17
CA VAL A 5 -14.23 -0.78 3.47
C VAL A 5 -12.89 -1.49 3.27
N ASN A 6 -12.79 -2.42 2.31
CA ASN A 6 -11.53 -3.11 2.04
C ASN A 6 -10.43 -2.14 1.56
N LEU A 7 -10.79 -1.16 0.72
CA LEU A 7 -9.85 -0.14 0.27
C LEU A 7 -9.35 0.73 1.43
N ILE A 8 -10.26 1.17 2.31
CA ILE A 8 -9.90 1.93 3.51
C ILE A 8 -8.97 1.10 4.40
N VAL A 9 -9.30 -0.17 4.64
CA VAL A 9 -8.48 -1.09 5.44
C VAL A 9 -7.08 -1.23 4.85
N TYR A 10 -6.95 -1.43 3.53
CA TYR A 10 -5.64 -1.50 2.87
C TYR A 10 -4.84 -0.21 3.02
N LEU A 11 -5.46 0.96 2.82
CA LEU A 11 -4.78 2.25 2.98
C LEU A 11 -4.33 2.49 4.43
N VAL A 12 -5.16 2.12 5.40
CA VAL A 12 -4.84 2.25 6.83
C VAL A 12 -3.69 1.32 7.20
N ILE A 13 -3.72 0.04 6.82
CA ILE A 13 -2.64 -0.92 7.07
C ILE A 13 -1.34 -0.44 6.41
N LEU A 14 -1.40 -0.02 5.16
CA LEU A 14 -0.25 0.51 4.42
C LEU A 14 0.34 1.76 5.10
N GLY A 15 -0.52 2.68 5.53
CA GLY A 15 -0.12 3.90 6.25
C GLY A 15 0.50 3.61 7.61
N LEU A 16 -0.02 2.62 8.35
CA LEU A 16 0.54 2.18 9.63
C LEU A 16 1.91 1.51 9.44
N ILE A 17 2.06 0.65 8.43
CA ILE A 17 3.36 0.05 8.07
C ILE A 17 4.36 1.15 7.74
N TRP A 18 3.97 2.12 6.93
CA TRP A 18 4.82 3.26 6.58
C TRP A 18 5.24 4.04 7.80
N TRP A 19 4.29 4.39 8.65
CA TRP A 19 4.55 5.14 9.88
C TRP A 19 5.58 4.40 10.76
N LEU A 20 5.39 3.10 10.97
CA LEU A 20 6.31 2.28 11.76
C LEU A 20 7.71 2.18 11.13
N VAL A 21 7.78 2.06 9.81
CA VAL A 21 9.05 1.99 9.08
C VAL A 21 9.81 3.33 9.12
N THR A 22 9.11 4.46 9.13
CA THR A 22 9.76 5.79 9.28
C THR A 22 10.32 6.07 10.67
N LEU A 23 9.80 5.38 11.70
CA LEU A 23 10.30 5.48 13.07
C LEU A 23 11.58 4.66 13.28
N LEU A 24 11.86 3.70 12.41
CA LEU A 24 13.13 2.99 12.42
C LEU A 24 14.21 3.92 11.88
N PRO A 25 15.29 4.19 12.64
CA PRO A 25 16.44 4.92 12.15
C PRO A 25 17.19 4.05 11.14
N LEU A 26 16.69 4.00 9.91
CA LEU A 26 17.32 3.32 8.80
C LEU A 26 18.44 4.22 8.26
N PRO A 27 19.69 3.74 8.20
CA PRO A 27 20.77 4.52 7.62
C PRO A 27 20.53 4.73 6.11
N ALA A 28 20.95 5.88 5.59
CA ALA A 28 21.01 6.08 4.15
C ALA A 28 21.98 5.04 3.54
N PRO A 29 21.69 4.44 2.37
CA PRO A 29 20.60 4.75 1.43
C PRO A 29 19.31 3.94 1.60
N ILE A 30 19.24 3.04 2.59
CA ILE A 30 18.13 2.09 2.76
C ILE A 30 16.80 2.82 3.00
N ALA A 31 16.81 3.88 3.81
CA ALA A 31 15.64 4.75 4.01
C ALA A 31 15.10 5.34 2.68
N GLY A 32 16.01 5.68 1.75
CA GLY A 32 15.64 6.17 0.43
C GLY A 32 14.97 5.10 -0.43
N ILE A 33 15.56 3.89 -0.45
CA ILE A 33 15.02 2.75 -1.22
C ILE A 33 13.62 2.38 -0.73
N VAL A 34 13.44 2.28 0.59
CA VAL A 34 12.15 1.93 1.21
C VAL A 34 11.08 2.99 0.90
N ARG A 35 11.46 4.27 0.88
CA ARG A 35 10.57 5.37 0.49
C ARG A 35 10.14 5.28 -0.97
N VAL A 36 11.06 4.97 -1.87
CA VAL A 36 10.75 4.78 -3.30
C VAL A 36 9.83 3.57 -3.50
N LEU A 37 10.13 2.44 -2.87
CA LEU A 37 9.28 1.25 -2.92
C LEU A 37 7.87 1.52 -2.39
N PHE A 38 7.75 2.27 -1.30
CA PHE A 38 6.45 2.64 -0.74
C PHE A 38 5.62 3.50 -1.71
N ILE A 39 6.24 4.49 -2.33
CA ILE A 39 5.58 5.36 -3.31
C ILE A 39 5.10 4.54 -4.51
N ILE A 40 5.90 3.60 -5.01
CA ILE A 40 5.51 2.70 -6.10
C ILE A 40 4.29 1.85 -5.71
N LEU A 41 4.28 1.29 -4.50
CA LEU A 41 3.16 0.49 -3.97
C LEU A 41 1.87 1.32 -3.87
N LEU A 42 1.98 2.56 -3.39
CA LEU A 42 0.86 3.49 -3.26
C LEU A 42 0.29 3.85 -4.64
N ILE A 43 1.15 4.10 -5.63
CA ILE A 43 0.75 4.34 -7.02
C ILE A 43 0.04 3.09 -7.58
N MET A 44 0.57 1.88 -7.36
CA MET A 44 -0.08 0.67 -7.84
C MET A 44 -1.48 0.47 -7.26
N ILE A 45 -1.66 0.72 -5.96
CA ILE A 45 -2.96 0.63 -5.31
C ILE A 45 -3.92 1.68 -5.89
N ALA A 46 -3.48 2.92 -6.07
CA ALA A 46 -4.29 3.96 -6.68
C ALA A 46 -4.72 3.57 -8.11
N LEU A 47 -3.78 3.13 -8.95
CA LEU A 47 -4.05 2.69 -10.32
C LEU A 47 -4.98 1.46 -10.37
N ALA A 48 -4.87 0.55 -9.41
CA ALA A 48 -5.77 -0.60 -9.27
C ALA A 48 -7.20 -0.18 -8.89
N VAL A 49 -7.36 0.81 -8.01
CA VAL A 49 -8.67 1.37 -7.64
C VAL A 49 -9.36 2.04 -8.82
N PHE A 50 -8.60 2.78 -9.64
CA PHE A 50 -9.12 3.40 -10.87
C PHE A 50 -9.29 2.40 -12.02
N GLY A 51 -9.01 1.10 -11.82
CA GLY A 51 -9.19 0.05 -12.81
C GLY A 51 -8.18 0.08 -13.97
N ILE A 52 -7.11 0.87 -13.85
CA ILE A 52 -6.05 1.00 -14.88
C ILE A 52 -5.14 -0.25 -14.87
N ILE A 53 -4.95 -0.86 -13.70
CA ILE A 53 -4.19 -2.10 -13.53
C ILE A 53 -5.14 -3.18 -13.00
N PRO A 54 -5.13 -4.41 -13.56
CA PRO A 54 -5.92 -5.50 -13.00
C PRO A 54 -5.45 -5.81 -11.58
N GLY A 55 -6.33 -5.53 -10.60
CA GLY A 55 -6.13 -5.87 -9.19
C GLY A 55 -6.27 -7.37 -8.90
N SER A 56 -5.77 -8.24 -9.79
CA SER A 56 -5.88 -9.70 -9.72
C SER A 56 -5.09 -10.34 -8.57
N TYR A 57 -4.27 -9.55 -7.85
CA TYR A 57 -3.58 -9.95 -6.62
C TYR A 57 -4.31 -9.58 -5.33
N LEU A 58 -5.52 -9.00 -5.41
CA LEU A 58 -6.34 -8.78 -4.23
C LEU A 58 -7.13 -10.07 -3.94
N PRO A 59 -6.94 -10.71 -2.77
CA PRO A 59 -7.66 -11.92 -2.42
C PRO A 59 -9.16 -11.63 -2.47
N ARG A 60 -9.87 -12.35 -3.35
CA ARG A 60 -11.33 -12.37 -3.35
C ARG A 60 -11.76 -13.07 -2.07
N LEU A 61 -12.11 -12.30 -1.03
CA LEU A 61 -12.83 -12.83 0.11
C LEU A 61 -14.23 -13.21 -0.39
N ASN A 62 -14.38 -14.49 -0.70
CA ASN A 62 -15.65 -15.12 -1.02
C ASN A 62 -16.36 -15.36 0.31
N LEU A 63 -17.28 -14.46 0.66
CA LEU A 63 -18.21 -14.63 1.78
C LEU A 63 -19.30 -15.63 1.40
#